data_AF-C4WFM8-F1
#
_entry.id   AF-C4WFM8-F1
#
_cell.length_a   1.000
_cell.length_b   1.000
_cell.length_c   1.000
_cell.angle_alpha   90.00
_cell.angle_beta   90.00
_cell.angle_gamma   90.00
#
_symmetry.space_group_name_H-M   'P 1'
#
loop_
_entity.id
_entity.type
_entity.pdbx_description
1 polymer ?
#
loop_
_entity_poly.entity_id
_entity_poly.type
_entity_poly.pdbx_seq_one_letter_code
_entity_poly.pdbx_strand_id
1 'polypeptide(L)'
;MMSDTLSICVSSVISVTLDESRGLLSVEHDGTITWDELQALKNEHFGPEAAAMEVYPPDSDVVNSLPMRHLWKLGAGDYWPDLTGTKPVGDLSLRDRDLLLRAELGLLGTKPK
;
A
#
# COMPACT_ATOMS: atom_id res chain seq x y z
N MET A 1 19.55 -5.64 39.80
CA MET A 1 20.26 -5.46 38.51
C MET A 1 19.20 -5.54 37.43
N MET A 2 18.82 -4.41 36.86
CA MET A 2 18.00 -4.39 35.65
C MET A 2 18.90 -4.84 34.52
N SER A 3 18.61 -5.99 33.94
CA SER A 3 19.32 -6.48 32.75
C SER A 3 18.84 -5.64 31.58
N ASP A 4 19.63 -4.66 31.17
CA ASP A 4 19.47 -3.99 29.89
C ASP A 4 19.82 -4.99 28.80
N THR A 5 18.80 -5.67 28.27
CA THR A 5 18.91 -6.39 27.02
C THR A 5 19.11 -5.34 25.93
N LEU A 6 20.34 -5.18 25.45
CA LEU A 6 20.61 -4.49 24.19
C LEU A 6 19.84 -5.24 23.09
N SER A 7 18.65 -4.75 22.75
CA SER A 7 17.96 -5.14 21.53
C SER A 7 18.76 -4.57 20.38
N ILE A 8 19.66 -5.37 19.81
CA ILE A 8 20.27 -5.06 18.53
C ILE A 8 19.11 -5.01 17.53
N CYS A 9 18.69 -3.82 17.14
CA CYS A 9 17.76 -3.63 16.02
C CYS A 9 18.52 -4.01 14.74
N VAL A 10 18.55 -5.31 14.43
CA VAL A 10 18.93 -5.75 13.09
C VAL A 10 17.79 -5.29 12.19
N SER A 11 18.05 -4.31 11.33
CA SER A 11 17.06 -3.89 10.35
C SER A 11 16.82 -5.05 9.39
N SER A 12 15.55 -5.38 9.15
CA SER A 12 15.15 -6.37 8.15
C SER A 12 15.42 -5.92 6.71
N VAL A 13 15.80 -4.64 6.53
CA VAL A 13 16.01 -3.98 5.25
C VAL A 13 17.41 -4.27 4.72
N ILE A 14 17.47 -4.83 3.52
CA ILE A 14 18.72 -5.08 2.79
C ILE A 14 19.07 -3.89 1.91
N SER A 15 18.11 -3.38 1.14
CA SER A 15 18.31 -2.24 0.25
C SER A 15 17.01 -1.45 0.02
N VAL A 16 17.15 -0.15 -0.25
CA VAL A 16 16.02 0.74 -0.55
C VAL A 16 16.35 1.51 -1.82
N THR A 17 15.44 1.48 -2.78
CA THR A 17 15.53 2.25 -4.03
C THR A 17 14.31 3.15 -4.16
N LEU A 18 14.54 4.44 -4.38
CA LEU A 18 13.49 5.42 -4.66
C LEU A 18 13.51 5.79 -6.15
N ASP A 19 12.39 5.52 -6.83
CA ASP A 19 12.09 6.07 -8.14
C ASP A 19 11.15 7.27 -7.97
N GLU A 20 11.75 8.47 -7.88
CA GLU A 20 11.00 9.72 -7.71
C GLU A 20 10.01 9.99 -8.85
N SER A 21 10.37 9.58 -10.08
CA SER A 21 9.56 9.84 -11.27
C SER A 21 8.24 9.05 -11.24
N ARG A 22 8.26 7.85 -10.64
CA ARG A 22 7.08 7.00 -10.47
C ARG A 22 6.46 7.09 -9.09
N GLY A 23 7.09 7.82 -8.16
CA GLY A 23 6.72 7.82 -6.75
C GLY A 23 6.80 6.43 -6.10
N LEU A 24 7.71 5.58 -6.58
CA LEU A 24 7.83 4.19 -6.13
C LEU A 24 9.02 4.04 -5.18
N LEU A 25 8.75 3.54 -3.98
CA LEU A 25 9.76 3.05 -3.04
C LEU A 25 9.82 1.52 -3.10
N SER A 26 10.95 0.98 -3.50
CA SER A 26 11.20 -0.47 -3.55
C SER A 26 12.14 -0.85 -2.41
N VAL A 27 11.72 -1.80 -1.58
CA VAL A 27 12.44 -2.22 -0.37
C VAL A 27 12.74 -3.71 -0.47
N GLU A 28 14.01 -4.05 -0.60
CA GLU A 28 14.49 -5.42 -0.46
C GLU A 28 14.68 -5.74 1.02
N HIS A 29 14.23 -6.91 1.46
CA HIS A 29 14.26 -7.28 2.88
C HIS A 29 14.59 -8.76 3.08
N ASP A 30 14.96 -9.16 4.29
CA ASP A 30 15.34 -10.54 4.62
C ASP A 30 14.15 -11.50 4.85
N GLY A 31 12.93 -11.06 4.52
CA GLY A 31 11.67 -11.76 4.80
C GLY A 31 11.00 -11.38 6.12
N THR A 32 11.64 -10.61 7.02
CA THR A 32 11.11 -10.30 8.35
C THR A 32 10.55 -8.88 8.52
N ILE A 33 10.52 -8.09 7.44
CA ILE A 33 10.11 -6.68 7.48
C ILE A 33 8.71 -6.48 8.06
N THR A 34 8.63 -5.55 8.99
CA THR A 34 7.42 -5.21 9.72
C THR A 34 6.70 -4.02 9.09
N TRP A 35 5.42 -3.87 9.43
CA TRP A 35 4.64 -2.70 9.04
C TRP A 35 5.23 -1.40 9.59
N ASP A 36 5.77 -1.42 10.83
CA ASP A 36 6.39 -0.25 11.45
C ASP A 36 7.65 0.20 10.70
N GLU A 37 8.48 -0.75 10.25
CA GLU A 37 9.65 -0.45 9.41
C GLU A 37 9.22 0.15 8.05
N LEU A 38 8.20 -0.43 7.41
CA LEU A 38 7.65 0.12 6.15
C LEU A 38 7.07 1.53 6.36
N GLN A 39 6.37 1.78 7.46
CA GLN A 39 5.83 3.08 7.81
C GLN A 39 6.94 4.10 8.09
N ALA A 40 8.02 3.68 8.76
CA ALA A 40 9.19 4.52 9.02
C ALA A 40 9.90 4.91 7.71
N LEU A 41 10.16 3.95 6.83
CA LEU A 41 10.75 4.21 5.50
C LEU A 41 9.85 5.12 4.65
N LYS A 42 8.54 4.86 4.64
CA LYS A 42 7.56 5.74 3.97
C LYS A 42 7.65 7.17 4.50
N ASN A 43 7.68 7.34 5.82
CA ASN A 43 7.77 8.66 6.45
C ASN A 43 9.08 9.37 6.14
N GLU A 44 10.20 8.64 6.10
CA GLU A 44 11.52 9.15 5.75
C GLU A 44 11.56 9.70 4.31
N HIS A 45 11.03 8.94 3.35
CA HIS A 45 11.13 9.29 1.93
C HIS A 45 9.99 10.17 1.41
N PHE A 46 8.76 9.99 1.91
CA PHE A 46 7.58 10.69 1.42
C PHE A 46 6.98 11.69 2.41
N GLY A 47 7.40 11.64 3.68
CA GLY A 47 6.87 12.44 4.77
C GLY A 47 5.72 11.74 5.52
N PRO A 48 5.46 12.15 6.78
CA PRO A 48 4.43 11.55 7.62
C PRO A 48 3.02 11.69 7.04
N GLU A 49 2.74 12.80 6.36
CA GLU A 49 1.43 13.13 5.79
C GLU A 49 1.15 12.42 4.45
N ALA A 50 2.15 11.83 3.81
CA ALA A 50 1.96 11.13 2.55
C ALA A 50 1.27 9.78 2.78
N ALA A 51 0.30 9.45 1.93
CA ALA A 51 -0.22 8.09 1.82
C ALA A 51 0.59 7.29 0.80
N ALA A 52 0.71 5.99 1.03
CA ALA A 52 1.31 5.06 0.08
C ALA A 52 0.56 3.73 0.09
N MET A 53 0.56 3.02 -1.03
CA MET A 53 -0.09 1.71 -1.16
C MET A 53 0.87 0.65 -1.68
N GLU A 54 0.67 -0.57 -1.20
CA GLU A 54 1.23 -1.79 -1.78
C GLU A 54 0.12 -2.49 -2.58
N VAL A 55 0.44 -2.93 -3.80
CA VAL A 55 -0.50 -3.61 -4.70
C VAL A 55 -0.10 -5.07 -4.84
N TYR A 56 -1.08 -5.96 -4.66
CA TYR A 56 -0.94 -7.39 -4.94
C TYR A 56 -1.56 -7.65 -6.32
N PRO A 57 -0.75 -7.90 -7.35
CA PRO A 57 -1.24 -8.05 -8.73
C PRO A 57 -2.01 -9.37 -8.91
N PRO A 58 -2.72 -9.54 -10.05
CA PRO A 58 -3.22 -10.85 -10.46
C PRO A 58 -2.10 -11.91 -10.43
N ASP A 59 -2.46 -13.15 -10.10
CA ASP A 59 -1.49 -14.26 -9.97
C ASP A 59 -0.63 -14.45 -11.24
N SER A 60 -1.22 -14.23 -12.42
CA SER A 60 -0.52 -14.31 -13.72
C SER A 60 0.61 -13.28 -13.88
N ASP A 61 0.58 -12.22 -13.10
CA ASP A 61 1.48 -11.07 -13.22
C ASP A 61 2.47 -11.02 -12.04
N VAL A 62 2.42 -12.01 -11.12
CA VAL A 62 3.31 -12.10 -9.97
C VAL A 62 4.72 -12.49 -10.43
N VAL A 63 5.69 -11.64 -10.10
CA VAL A 63 7.12 -11.94 -10.21
C VAL A 63 7.71 -11.99 -8.80
N ASN A 64 7.96 -13.20 -8.28
CA ASN A 64 8.44 -13.42 -6.91
C ASN A 64 9.88 -13.98 -6.91
N SER A 65 10.82 -13.17 -7.38
CA SER A 65 12.25 -13.56 -7.45
C SER A 65 13.06 -13.13 -6.22
N LEU A 66 12.60 -12.10 -5.49
CA LEU A 66 13.23 -11.58 -4.28
C LEU A 66 12.15 -11.12 -3.29
N PRO A 67 12.42 -11.20 -1.97
CA PRO A 67 11.58 -10.57 -0.94
C PRO A 67 11.60 -9.04 -1.08
N MET A 68 10.59 -8.52 -1.77
CA MET A 68 10.44 -7.10 -2.07
C MET A 68 9.11 -6.56 -1.56
N ARG A 69 9.14 -5.35 -1.00
CA ARG A 69 7.97 -4.51 -0.73
C ARG A 69 8.00 -3.31 -1.63
N HIS A 70 6.87 -2.98 -2.24
CA HIS A 70 6.75 -1.85 -3.16
C HIS A 70 5.67 -0.90 -2.65
N LEU A 71 6.05 0.31 -2.31
CA LEU A 71 5.16 1.36 -1.83
C LEU A 71 5.08 2.47 -2.88
N TRP A 72 3.89 2.66 -3.46
CA TRP A 72 3.62 3.80 -4.34
C TRP A 72 3.06 4.95 -3.54
N LYS A 73 3.74 6.10 -3.58
CA LYS A 73 3.22 7.35 -3.04
C LYS A 73 1.95 7.74 -3.80
N LEU A 74 0.90 8.04 -3.06
CA LEU A 74 -0.34 8.57 -3.61
C LEU A 74 -0.23 10.09 -3.77
N GLY A 75 -0.69 10.58 -4.92
CA GLY A 75 -0.89 12.00 -5.16
C GLY A 75 -2.13 12.54 -4.45
N ALA A 76 -2.28 13.87 -4.44
CA ALA A 76 -3.39 14.55 -3.78
C ALA A 76 -4.78 14.16 -4.32
N GLY A 77 -4.86 13.67 -5.56
CA GLY A 77 -6.09 13.23 -6.21
C GLY A 77 -6.31 11.71 -6.18
N ASP A 78 -5.34 10.94 -5.69
CA ASP A 78 -5.45 9.49 -5.64
C ASP A 78 -6.28 9.06 -4.44
N TYR A 79 -7.20 8.12 -4.67
CA TYR A 79 -8.05 7.60 -3.62
C TYR A 79 -7.30 6.57 -2.77
N TRP A 80 -7.41 6.73 -1.45
CA TRP A 80 -7.18 5.66 -0.50
C TRP A 80 -8.30 5.66 0.55
N PRO A 81 -8.74 4.47 1.00
CA PRO A 81 -9.83 4.37 1.94
C PRO A 81 -9.48 5.09 3.23
N ASP A 82 -10.43 5.84 3.77
CA ASP A 82 -10.27 6.38 5.10
C ASP A 82 -10.26 5.25 6.14
N LEU A 83 -9.07 4.92 6.64
CA LEU A 83 -8.92 3.86 7.65
C LEU A 83 -9.31 4.34 9.05
N THR A 84 -9.44 5.65 9.27
CA THR A 84 -9.75 6.22 10.59
C THR A 84 -11.24 6.46 10.80
N GLY A 85 -12.04 6.46 9.74
CA GLY A 85 -13.48 6.75 9.78
C GLY A 85 -13.81 8.19 10.18
N THR A 86 -12.83 9.09 10.13
CA THR A 86 -12.94 10.48 10.57
C THR A 86 -12.82 11.48 9.42
N LYS A 87 -12.48 11.04 8.20
CA LYS A 87 -12.58 11.88 7.01
C LYS A 87 -14.05 12.12 6.68
N PRO A 88 -14.46 13.38 6.39
CA PRO A 88 -15.78 13.66 5.89
C PRO A 88 -16.07 12.79 4.66
N VAL A 89 -17.19 12.06 4.68
CA VAL A 89 -17.61 11.21 3.56
C VAL A 89 -17.98 12.12 2.38
N GLY A 90 -17.02 12.35 1.50
CA GLY A 90 -17.22 12.93 0.17
C GLY A 90 -17.15 11.84 -0.90
N ASP A 91 -18.32 11.46 -1.40
CA ASP A 91 -18.62 10.61 -2.56
C ASP A 91 -18.28 9.10 -2.55
N LEU A 92 -19.22 8.37 -3.16
CA LEU A 92 -19.31 6.93 -3.40
C LEU A 92 -17.99 6.28 -3.85
N SER A 93 -17.72 5.06 -3.35
CA SER A 93 -16.53 4.27 -3.70
C SER A 93 -16.48 3.88 -5.20
N LEU A 94 -15.32 3.45 -5.72
CA LEU A 94 -15.22 2.90 -7.08
C LEU A 94 -16.18 1.73 -7.32
N ARG A 95 -16.41 0.92 -6.29
CA ARG A 95 -17.40 -0.17 -6.31
C ARG A 95 -18.82 0.38 -6.38
N ASP A 96 -19.11 1.42 -5.61
CA ASP A 96 -20.42 2.04 -5.61
C ASP A 96 -20.73 2.72 -6.94
N ARG A 97 -19.74 3.34 -7.59
CA ARG A 97 -19.87 3.90 -8.94
C ARG A 97 -20.04 2.82 -10.02
N ASP A 98 -19.29 1.72 -9.94
CA ASP A 98 -19.45 0.58 -10.87
C ASP A 98 -20.83 -0.09 -10.73
N LEU A 99 -21.32 -0.26 -9.50
CA LEU A 99 -22.65 -0.81 -9.23
C LEU A 99 -23.77 0.10 -9.70
N LEU A 100 -23.64 1.42 -9.52
CA LEU A 100 -24.59 2.40 -10.04
C LEU A 100 -24.62 2.41 -11.57
N LEU A 101 -23.46 2.46 -12.24
CA LEU A 101 -23.38 2.43 -13.71
C LEU A 101 -23.99 1.16 -14.31
N ARG A 102 -23.71 0.00 -13.70
CA ARG A 102 -24.29 -1.29 -14.13
C ARG A 102 -25.80 -1.33 -13.97
N ALA A 103 -26.33 -0.69 -12.93
CA ALA A 103 -27.77 -0.57 -12.69
C ALA A 103 -28.45 0.35 -13.72
N GLU A 104 -27.87 1.51 -14.02
CA GLU A 104 -28.41 2.47 -14.98
C GLU A 104 -28.43 1.96 -16.43
N LEU A 105 -27.38 1.23 -16.84
CA LEU A 105 -27.27 0.68 -18.21
C LEU A 105 -28.08 -0.61 -18.42
N GLY A 106 -28.82 -1.08 -17.40
CA GLY A 106 -29.55 -2.35 -17.47
C GLY A 106 -28.64 -3.59 -17.60
N LEU A 107 -27.36 -3.46 -17.25
CA LEU A 107 -26.34 -4.50 -17.35
C LEU A 107 -26.20 -5.34 -16.07
N LEU A 108 -27.17 -5.23 -15.16
CA LEU A 108 -27.35 -6.19 -14.07
C LEU A 108 -27.92 -7.50 -14.63
N GLY A 109 -27.10 -8.19 -15.43
CA GLY A 109 -27.40 -9.51 -15.97
C GLY A 109 -27.10 -10.61 -14.95
N THR A 110 -28.01 -11.58 -14.84
CA THR A 110 -27.86 -12.76 -13.99
C THR A 110 -26.63 -13.57 -14.39
N LYS A 111 -25.90 -14.04 -13.38
CA LYS A 111 -24.76 -14.95 -13.48
C LYS A 111 -25.02 -16.06 -14.52
N PRO A 112 -24.17 -16.27 -15.54
CA PRO A 112 -24.27 -17.46 -16.39
C PRO A 112 -24.05 -18.71 -15.54
N LYS A 113 -24.77 -19.79 -15.85
CA LYS A 113 -24.61 -21.12 -15.21
C LYS A 113 -23.20 -21.66 -15.36
#